data_AF-A0A4R0INN1-F1
#
_entry.id   AF-A0A4R0INN1-F1
#
_cell.length_a   1.000
_cell.length_b   1.000
_cell.length_c   1.000
_cell.angle_alpha   90.00
_cell.angle_beta   90.00
_cell.angle_gamma   90.00
#
_symmetry.space_group_name_H-M   'P 1'
#
loop_
_entity.id
_entity.type
_entity.pdbx_description
1 polymer ?
#
loop_
_entity_poly.entity_id
_entity_poly.type
_entity_poly.pdbx_seq_one_letter_code
_entity_poly.pdbx_strand_id
1 'polypeptide(L)'
;MTTDDRRAYDLHQDEWVSAKEAAEILGVGESTVHRMAHRGLIQRGSGYRRYHRPALEALRDRGEAISIGEAARILGRPSAAVRDLIAADELPPSSNATFPLFRRDVESYAESHPPPDERAGQLNAKSAARVLDCSVSTVLRLARSDRVPCDRDTRGRY
;
A
#
# COMPACT_ATOMS: atom_id res chain seq x y z
N MET A 1 35.27 34.29 3.89
CA MET A 1 35.12 32.82 3.89
C MET A 1 35.39 32.36 5.30
N THR A 2 34.34 32.29 6.09
CA THR A 2 34.38 32.02 7.54
C THR A 2 34.47 30.52 7.78
N THR A 3 35.08 30.10 8.88
CA THR A 3 35.26 28.67 9.24
C THR A 3 33.93 27.91 9.32
N ASP A 4 32.82 28.63 9.48
CA ASP A 4 31.44 28.14 9.46
C ASP A 4 30.98 27.66 8.06
N ASP A 5 31.39 28.36 7.00
CA ASP A 5 31.01 28.00 5.61
C ASP A 5 31.64 26.67 5.19
N ARG A 6 32.86 26.39 5.67
CA ARG A 6 33.59 25.14 5.37
C ARG A 6 32.92 23.93 6.03
N ARG A 7 32.40 24.10 7.25
CA ARG A 7 31.69 23.05 8.00
C ARG A 7 30.33 22.71 7.38
N ALA A 8 29.59 23.71 6.90
CA ALA A 8 28.35 23.51 6.17
C ALA A 8 28.59 22.76 4.83
N TYR A 9 29.67 23.10 4.12
CA TYR A 9 30.03 22.41 2.87
C TYR A 9 30.44 20.94 3.08
N ASP A 10 31.14 20.62 4.17
CA ASP A 10 31.53 19.23 4.47
C ASP A 10 30.33 18.37 4.90
N LEU A 11 29.40 18.92 5.71
CA LEU A 11 28.15 18.23 6.08
C LEU A 11 27.28 17.86 4.87
N HIS A 12 27.26 18.71 3.84
CA HIS A 12 26.53 18.41 2.61
C HIS A 12 27.24 17.41 1.69
N GLN A 13 28.55 17.15 1.82
CA GLN A 13 29.20 16.12 1.01
C GLN A 13 28.82 14.69 1.46
N ASP A 14 28.59 14.49 2.76
CA ASP A 14 28.19 13.19 3.31
C ASP A 14 26.75 12.78 2.95
N GLU A 15 25.95 13.72 2.43
CA GLU A 15 24.57 13.49 1.98
C GLU A 15 24.49 12.89 0.57
N TRP A 16 25.56 12.94 -0.21
CA TRP A 16 25.53 12.55 -1.62
C TRP A 16 26.41 11.33 -1.89
N VAL A 17 25.77 10.18 -2.06
CA VAL A 17 26.43 8.88 -2.26
C VAL A 17 26.58 8.50 -3.73
N SER A 18 27.53 7.61 -4.01
CA SER A 18 27.74 7.04 -5.34
C SER A 18 26.60 6.11 -5.77
N ALA A 19 26.56 5.73 -7.06
CA ALA A 19 25.61 4.74 -7.58
C ALA A 19 25.72 3.38 -6.87
N LYS A 20 26.96 2.98 -6.53
CA LYS A 20 27.26 1.73 -5.85
C LYS A 20 26.70 1.73 -4.42
N GLU A 21 26.99 2.78 -3.65
CA GLU A 21 26.45 2.92 -2.30
C GLU A 21 24.92 3.05 -2.31
N ALA A 22 24.35 3.77 -3.30
CA ALA A 22 22.91 3.84 -3.48
C ALA A 22 22.29 2.46 -3.76
N ALA A 23 22.96 1.63 -4.57
CA ALA A 23 22.57 0.25 -4.83
C ALA A 23 22.61 -0.62 -3.56
N GLU A 24 23.64 -0.44 -2.72
CA GLU A 24 23.74 -1.12 -1.42
C GLU A 24 22.63 -0.68 -0.46
N ILE A 25 22.33 0.62 -0.36
CA ILE A 25 21.23 1.15 0.48
C ILE A 25 19.88 0.58 0.04
N LEU A 26 19.61 0.54 -1.26
CA LEU A 26 18.33 0.09 -1.80
C LEU A 26 18.24 -1.43 -2.00
N GLY A 27 19.33 -2.18 -1.87
CA GLY A 27 19.38 -3.62 -2.14
C GLY A 27 19.15 -3.99 -3.62
N VAL A 28 19.51 -3.13 -4.56
CA VAL A 28 19.31 -3.33 -6.02
C VAL A 28 20.63 -3.14 -6.78
N GLY A 29 20.67 -3.49 -8.07
CA GLY A 29 21.87 -3.23 -8.90
C GLY A 29 22.01 -1.76 -9.33
N GLU A 30 23.24 -1.31 -9.60
CA GLU A 30 23.54 0.07 -10.05
C GLU A 30 22.74 0.48 -11.31
N SER A 31 22.53 -0.45 -12.24
CA SER A 31 21.69 -0.24 -13.44
C SER A 31 20.24 0.10 -13.09
N THR A 32 19.73 -0.47 -12.00
CA THR A 32 18.39 -0.16 -11.48
C THR A 32 18.37 1.23 -10.88
N VAL A 33 19.36 1.60 -10.06
CA VAL A 33 19.51 2.95 -9.50
C VAL A 33 19.52 4.00 -10.62
N HIS A 34 20.30 3.79 -11.69
CA HIS A 34 20.33 4.69 -12.84
C HIS A 34 18.96 4.83 -13.53
N ARG A 35 18.22 3.73 -13.67
CA ARG A 35 16.88 3.73 -14.24
C ARG A 35 15.88 4.46 -13.36
N MET A 36 15.95 4.28 -12.04
CA MET A 36 15.13 4.98 -11.05
C MET A 36 15.38 6.48 -11.12
N ALA A 37 16.65 6.90 -11.20
CA ALA A 37 17.01 8.31 -11.34
C ALA A 37 16.56 8.92 -12.66
N HIS A 38 16.70 8.19 -13.78
CA HIS A 38 16.20 8.64 -15.09
C HIS A 38 14.67 8.82 -15.09
N ARG A 39 13.95 8.03 -14.29
CA ARG A 39 12.50 8.14 -14.12
C ARG A 39 12.09 9.17 -13.06
N GLY A 40 13.04 9.87 -12.43
CA GLY A 40 12.76 10.84 -11.38
C GLY A 40 12.30 10.22 -10.05
N LEU A 41 12.50 8.92 -9.84
CA LEU A 41 12.09 8.24 -8.60
C LEU A 41 13.04 8.56 -7.43
N ILE A 42 14.30 8.87 -7.73
CA ILE A 42 15.33 9.24 -6.75
C ILE A 42 16.04 10.51 -7.21
N GLN A 43 16.37 11.37 -6.25
CA GLN A 43 17.02 12.64 -6.53
C GLN A 43 18.49 12.43 -6.95
N ARG A 44 18.86 13.07 -8.05
CA ARG A 44 20.22 13.06 -8.59
C ARG A 44 20.86 14.43 -8.38
N GLY A 45 22.08 14.46 -7.86
CA GLY A 45 22.81 15.68 -7.55
C GLY A 45 23.50 16.30 -8.75
N SER A 46 23.90 17.56 -8.62
CA SER A 46 24.75 18.26 -9.59
C SER A 46 26.18 17.73 -9.48
N GLY A 47 26.49 16.70 -10.27
CA GLY A 47 27.80 16.06 -10.30
C GLY A 47 27.76 14.70 -10.99
N TYR A 48 28.92 14.06 -11.17
CA TYR A 48 29.00 12.71 -11.71
C TYR A 48 28.27 11.72 -10.78
N ARG A 49 27.04 11.36 -11.16
CA ARG A 49 26.28 10.20 -10.64
C ARG A 49 26.19 10.12 -9.11
N ARG A 50 25.94 11.24 -8.45
CA ARG A 50 25.66 11.29 -7.00
C ARG A 50 24.16 11.27 -6.70
N TYR A 51 23.78 10.62 -5.61
CA TYR A 51 22.41 10.43 -5.16
C TYR A 51 22.24 10.84 -3.71
N HIS A 52 21.09 11.42 -3.38
CA HIS A 52 20.82 11.94 -2.05
C HIS A 52 20.54 10.79 -1.07
N ARG A 53 21.48 10.48 -0.18
CA ARG A 53 21.41 9.38 0.79
C ARG A 53 20.12 9.44 1.64
N PRO A 54 19.74 10.57 2.27
CA PRO A 54 18.51 10.60 3.08
C PRO A 54 17.26 10.22 2.27
N ALA A 55 17.20 10.60 1.00
CA ALA A 55 16.07 10.22 0.13
C ALA A 55 16.08 8.72 -0.21
N LEU A 56 17.27 8.12 -0.37
CA LEU A 56 17.43 6.68 -0.60
C LEU A 56 17.05 5.85 0.63
N GLU A 57 17.46 6.30 1.82
CA GLU A 57 17.11 5.65 3.08
C GLU A 57 15.61 5.75 3.35
N ALA A 58 15.00 6.93 3.12
CA ALA A 58 13.55 7.08 3.19
C ALA A 58 12.83 6.15 2.20
N LEU A 59 13.35 6.00 0.98
CA LEU A 59 12.79 5.09 -0.01
C LEU A 59 12.93 3.62 0.39
N ARG A 60 14.09 3.22 0.92
CA ARG A 60 14.32 1.88 1.48
C ARG A 60 13.33 1.61 2.60
N ASP A 61 13.15 2.57 3.50
CA ASP A 61 12.28 2.42 4.66
C ASP A 61 10.81 2.31 4.26
N ARG A 62 10.37 2.90 3.15
CA ARG A 62 9.03 2.68 2.56
C ARG A 62 8.85 1.28 1.96
N GLY A 63 9.93 0.56 1.71
CA GLY A 63 9.90 -0.84 1.26
C GLY A 63 9.71 -1.01 -0.24
N GLU A 64 9.29 -2.22 -0.65
CA GLU A 64 9.16 -2.61 -2.06
C GLU A 64 7.99 -1.90 -2.74
N ALA A 65 8.18 -1.44 -3.98
CA ALA A 65 7.09 -0.93 -4.78
C ALA A 65 6.23 -2.10 -5.30
N ILE A 66 4.93 -2.07 -5.03
CA ILE A 66 3.98 -3.14 -5.35
C ILE A 66 2.90 -2.68 -6.34
N SER A 67 2.29 -3.66 -7.01
CA SER A 67 1.20 -3.40 -7.96
C SER A 67 -0.13 -3.14 -7.23
N ILE A 68 -1.09 -2.49 -7.91
CA ILE A 68 -2.46 -2.30 -7.37
C ILE A 68 -3.10 -3.65 -7.00
N GLY A 69 -2.88 -4.69 -7.80
CA GLY A 69 -3.44 -6.01 -7.56
C GLY A 69 -2.86 -6.69 -6.31
N GLU A 70 -1.59 -6.42 -5.99
CA GLU A 70 -0.98 -6.91 -4.75
C GLU A 70 -1.44 -6.11 -3.54
N ALA A 71 -1.48 -4.77 -3.65
CA ALA A 71 -2.04 -3.91 -2.61
C ALA A 71 -3.49 -4.29 -2.26
N ALA A 72 -4.31 -4.58 -3.26
CA ALA A 72 -5.68 -5.06 -3.09
C ALA A 72 -5.76 -6.34 -2.23
N ARG A 73 -4.82 -7.28 -2.40
CA ARG A 73 -4.76 -8.50 -1.59
C ARG A 73 -4.36 -8.20 -0.15
N ILE A 74 -3.37 -7.33 0.07
CA ILE A 74 -2.92 -6.92 1.41
C ILE A 74 -4.07 -6.23 2.15
N LEU A 75 -4.79 -5.34 1.49
CA LEU A 75 -5.90 -4.59 2.07
C LEU A 75 -7.19 -5.41 2.23
N GLY A 76 -7.29 -6.58 1.59
CA GLY A 76 -8.54 -7.35 1.51
C GLY A 76 -9.66 -6.60 0.78
N ARG A 77 -9.33 -5.73 -0.19
CA ARG A 77 -10.29 -4.87 -0.92
C ARG A 77 -10.16 -5.03 -2.43
N PRO A 78 -11.22 -4.73 -3.22
CA PRO A 78 -11.12 -4.71 -4.68
C PRO A 78 -10.11 -3.69 -5.19
N SER A 79 -9.47 -3.96 -6.33
CA SER A 79 -8.51 -3.03 -6.95
C SER A 79 -9.11 -1.66 -7.32
N ALA A 80 -10.44 -1.57 -7.51
CA ALA A 80 -11.13 -0.29 -7.70
C ALA A 80 -11.01 0.58 -6.44
N ALA A 81 -11.34 0.01 -5.26
CA ALA A 81 -11.23 0.71 -3.98
C ALA A 81 -9.80 1.20 -3.71
N VAL A 82 -8.77 0.42 -4.10
CA VAL A 82 -7.37 0.87 -3.97
C VAL A 82 -7.08 2.11 -4.81
N ARG A 83 -7.66 2.22 -6.02
CA ARG A 83 -7.51 3.43 -6.84
C ARG A 83 -8.21 4.62 -6.22
N ASP A 84 -9.35 4.40 -5.58
CA ASP A 84 -10.08 5.45 -4.86
C ASP A 84 -9.25 5.97 -3.68
N LEU A 85 -8.55 5.09 -2.95
CA LEU A 85 -7.63 5.47 -1.87
C LEU A 85 -6.45 6.32 -2.36
N ILE A 86 -5.89 5.97 -3.53
CA ILE A 86 -4.83 6.78 -4.16
C ILE A 86 -5.38 8.14 -4.59
N ALA A 87 -6.57 8.16 -5.19
CA ALA A 87 -7.21 9.40 -5.65
C ALA A 87 -7.60 10.33 -4.48
N ALA A 88 -7.89 9.75 -3.31
CA ALA A 88 -8.17 10.46 -2.07
C ALA A 88 -6.90 10.88 -1.29
N ASP A 89 -5.70 10.57 -1.80
CA ASP A 89 -4.40 10.82 -1.15
C ASP A 89 -4.24 10.10 0.21
N GLU A 90 -5.02 9.04 0.45
CA GLU A 90 -4.89 8.20 1.66
C GLU A 90 -3.74 7.19 1.55
N LEU A 91 -3.40 6.81 0.32
CA LEU A 91 -2.22 6.00 0.01
C LEU A 91 -1.26 6.81 -0.86
N PRO A 92 -0.08 7.19 -0.34
CA PRO A 92 0.85 8.03 -1.06
C PRO A 92 1.38 7.29 -2.30
N PRO A 93 1.17 7.83 -3.52
CA PRO A 93 1.58 7.15 -4.73
C PRO A 93 3.10 7.07 -4.83
N SER A 94 3.57 5.97 -5.41
CA SER A 94 4.93 5.86 -5.90
C SER A 94 5.01 6.56 -7.27
N SER A 95 6.19 7.09 -7.59
CA SER A 95 6.46 7.70 -8.89
C SER A 95 6.56 6.67 -10.04
N ASN A 96 6.43 5.37 -9.74
CA ASN A 96 6.42 4.29 -10.74
C ASN A 96 4.99 3.90 -11.12
N ALA A 97 4.56 4.30 -12.32
CA ALA A 97 3.21 4.00 -12.83
C ALA A 97 2.87 2.49 -12.88
N THR A 98 3.87 1.61 -13.00
CA THR A 98 3.65 0.14 -12.99
C THR A 98 3.44 -0.41 -11.58
N PHE A 99 4.09 0.19 -10.59
CA PHE A 99 4.06 -0.24 -9.18
C PHE A 99 3.75 0.98 -8.30
N PRO A 100 2.50 1.48 -8.34
CA PRO A 100 2.17 2.82 -7.88
C PRO A 100 2.10 2.96 -6.36
N LEU A 101 2.43 1.92 -5.60
CA LEU A 101 2.32 1.91 -4.14
C LEU A 101 3.55 1.28 -3.53
N PHE A 102 3.88 1.67 -2.30
CA PHE A 102 4.91 0.98 -1.52
C PHE A 102 4.27 0.02 -0.52
N ARG A 103 4.86 -1.17 -0.39
CA ARG A 103 4.36 -2.27 0.44
C ARG A 103 4.12 -1.83 1.88
N ARG A 104 5.09 -1.14 2.49
CA ARG A 104 5.00 -0.73 3.89
C ARG A 104 3.91 0.29 4.14
N ASP A 105 3.68 1.20 3.20
CA ASP A 105 2.60 2.19 3.30
C ASP A 105 1.24 1.48 3.27
N VAL A 106 1.10 0.49 2.39
CA VAL A 106 -0.12 -0.32 2.27
C VAL A 106 -0.34 -1.18 3.52
N GLU A 107 0.70 -1.82 4.05
CA GLU A 107 0.63 -2.61 5.28
C GLU A 107 0.28 -1.74 6.50
N SER A 108 0.92 -0.58 6.65
CA SER A 108 0.60 0.38 7.73
C SER A 108 -0.84 0.89 7.63
N TYR A 109 -1.33 1.13 6.41
CA TYR A 109 -2.72 1.47 6.19
C TYR A 109 -3.64 0.31 6.57
N ALA A 110 -3.31 -0.93 6.20
CA ALA A 110 -4.10 -2.12 6.55
C ALA A 110 -4.21 -2.32 8.07
N GLU A 111 -3.13 -2.07 8.82
CA GLU A 111 -3.10 -2.17 10.27
C GLU A 111 -3.98 -1.11 10.95
N SER A 112 -3.98 0.12 10.44
CA SER A 112 -4.79 1.22 10.96
C SER A 112 -6.25 1.19 10.49
N HIS A 113 -6.50 0.57 9.34
CA HIS A 113 -7.80 0.46 8.69
C HIS A 113 -8.08 -1.00 8.34
N PRO A 114 -8.31 -1.86 9.36
CA PRO A 114 -8.61 -3.26 9.12
C PRO A 114 -9.75 -3.38 8.11
N PRO A 115 -9.74 -4.42 7.25
CA PRO A 115 -10.79 -4.61 6.27
C PRO A 115 -12.14 -4.56 7.00
N PRO A 116 -13.14 -3.83 6.46
CA PRO A 116 -14.46 -3.88 7.03
C PRO A 116 -14.87 -5.35 7.05
N ASP A 117 -15.19 -5.86 8.25
CA ASP A 117 -15.73 -7.19 8.35
C ASP A 117 -17.12 -7.12 7.73
N GLU A 118 -17.22 -7.41 6.43
CA GLU A 118 -18.47 -7.41 5.67
C GLU A 118 -19.50 -8.36 6.30
N ARG A 119 -19.04 -9.28 7.17
CA ARG A 119 -19.87 -10.20 7.94
C ARG A 119 -20.10 -9.79 9.38
N ALA A 120 -19.52 -8.68 9.86
CA ALA A 120 -19.80 -8.17 11.20
C ALA A 120 -21.29 -7.79 11.28
N GLY A 121 -22.04 -8.57 12.06
CA GLY A 121 -23.49 -8.45 12.20
C GLY A 121 -24.30 -9.33 11.24
N GLN A 122 -23.67 -9.97 10.24
CA GLN A 122 -24.35 -10.96 9.40
C GLN A 122 -24.34 -12.33 10.07
N LEU A 123 -25.53 -12.88 10.29
CA LEU A 123 -25.68 -14.25 10.78
C LEU A 123 -25.87 -15.19 9.59
N ASN A 124 -25.08 -16.26 9.52
CA ASN A 124 -25.41 -17.35 8.61
C ASN A 124 -26.79 -17.95 8.99
N ALA A 125 -27.46 -18.61 8.03
CA ALA A 125 -28.83 -19.12 8.23
C ALA A 125 -28.97 -20.03 9.46
N LYS A 126 -27.91 -20.75 9.85
CA LYS A 126 -27.89 -21.60 11.05
C LYS A 126 -27.82 -20.78 12.35
N SER A 127 -26.98 -19.75 12.40
CA SER A 127 -26.90 -18.82 13.53
C SER A 127 -28.19 -18.00 13.65
N ALA A 128 -28.73 -17.51 12.53
CA ALA A 128 -30.01 -16.80 12.49
C ALA A 128 -31.16 -17.68 12.98
N ALA A 129 -31.20 -18.96 12.59
CA ALA A 129 -32.21 -19.92 13.05
C ALA A 129 -32.19 -20.10 14.58
N ARG A 130 -31.00 -20.14 15.20
CA ARG A 130 -30.87 -20.19 16.66
C ARG A 130 -31.35 -18.89 17.32
N VAL A 131 -31.01 -17.74 16.77
CA VAL A 131 -31.40 -16.42 17.32
C VAL A 131 -32.91 -16.19 17.21
N LEU A 132 -33.52 -16.63 16.11
CA LEU A 132 -34.95 -16.50 15.83
C LEU A 132 -35.79 -17.68 16.38
N ASP A 133 -35.15 -18.62 17.09
CA ASP A 133 -35.74 -19.86 17.62
C ASP A 133 -36.64 -20.59 16.60
N CYS A 134 -36.12 -20.78 15.39
CA CYS A 134 -36.85 -21.45 14.30
C CYS A 134 -35.93 -22.34 13.47
N SER A 135 -36.49 -23.07 12.51
CA SER A 135 -35.69 -23.93 11.62
C SER A 135 -34.95 -23.11 10.56
N VAL A 136 -33.81 -23.63 10.09
CA VAL A 136 -33.04 -23.04 8.98
C VAL A 136 -33.92 -22.88 7.73
N SER A 137 -34.79 -23.84 7.45
CA SER A 137 -35.75 -23.77 6.32
C SER A 137 -36.72 -22.59 6.46
N THR A 138 -37.16 -22.27 7.68
CA THR A 138 -38.00 -21.10 7.96
C THR A 138 -37.23 -19.81 7.72
N VAL A 139 -35.97 -19.71 8.18
CA VAL A 139 -35.11 -18.55 7.92
C VAL A 139 -34.92 -18.34 6.41
N LEU A 140 -34.59 -19.38 5.65
CA LEU A 140 -34.42 -19.28 4.19
C LEU A 140 -35.72 -18.90 3.47
N ARG A 141 -36.87 -19.37 3.96
CA ARG A 141 -38.18 -18.95 3.43
C ARG A 141 -38.47 -17.48 3.72
N LEU A 142 -38.12 -16.98 4.92
CA LEU A 142 -38.25 -15.57 5.28
C LEU A 142 -37.31 -14.70 4.44
N ALA A 143 -36.07 -15.14 4.22
CA ALA A 143 -35.10 -14.50 3.32
C ALA A 143 -35.62 -14.42 1.87
N ARG A 144 -36.20 -15.51 1.34
CA ARG A 144 -36.80 -15.55 -0.01
C ARG A 144 -38.03 -14.66 -0.18
N SER A 145 -38.70 -14.30 0.91
CA SER A 145 -39.90 -13.45 0.92
C SER A 145 -39.59 -12.02 1.39
N ASP A 146 -38.31 -11.65 1.45
CA ASP A 146 -37.80 -10.34 1.88
C ASP A 146 -38.30 -9.91 3.27
N ARG A 147 -38.59 -10.89 4.15
CA ARG A 147 -39.02 -10.65 5.53
C ARG A 147 -37.84 -10.53 6.51
N VAL A 148 -36.66 -10.98 6.10
CA VAL A 148 -35.40 -10.83 6.84
C VAL A 148 -34.35 -10.30 5.87
N PRO A 149 -33.64 -9.20 6.18
CA PRO A 149 -32.54 -8.71 5.37
C PRO A 149 -31.47 -9.79 5.19
N CYS A 150 -31.10 -10.07 3.95
CA CYS A 150 -30.08 -11.08 3.63
C CYS A 150 -29.37 -10.71 2.33
N ASP A 151 -28.06 -10.91 2.31
CA ASP A 151 -27.28 -10.81 1.09
C ASP A 151 -27.27 -12.16 0.37
N ARG A 152 -27.42 -12.12 -0.94
CA ARG A 152 -27.23 -13.31 -1.78
C ARG A 152 -25.73 -13.46 -2.08
N ASP A 153 -25.25 -14.69 -2.08
CA ASP A 153 -23.90 -15.00 -2.56
C ASP A 153 -23.74 -14.64 -4.05
N THR A 154 -22.50 -14.69 -4.55
CA THR A 154 -22.19 -14.43 -5.97
C THR A 154 -22.85 -15.39 -6.96
N ARG A 155 -23.51 -16.44 -6.46
CA ARG A 155 -24.27 -17.43 -7.24
C ARG A 155 -25.79 -17.26 -7.06
N GLY A 156 -26.23 -16.17 -6.41
CA GLY A 156 -27.63 -15.86 -6.18
C GLY A 156 -28.32 -16.71 -5.11
N ARG A 157 -27.54 -17.42 -4.27
CA ARG A 157 -28.05 -18.24 -3.17
C ARG A 157 -28.08 -17.44 -1.87
N TYR A 158 -29.03 -17.78 -1.02
CA TYR A 158 -29.21 -17.23 0.33
C TYR A 158 -28.47 -18.10 1.36
#